data_AF-A0A8E0ING1-F1
#
_entry.id   AF-A0A8E0ING1-F1
#
_cell.length_a   1.000
_cell.length_b   1.000
_cell.length_c   1.000
_cell.angle_alpha   90.00
_cell.angle_beta   90.00
_cell.angle_gamma   90.00
#
_symmetry.space_group_name_H-M   'P 1'
#
loop_
_entity.id
_entity.type
_entity.pdbx_description
1 polymer ?
#
loop_
_entity_poly.entity_id
_entity_poly.type
_entity_poly.pdbx_seq_one_letter_code
_entity_poly.pdbx_strand_id
1 'polypeptide(L)'
;AALAYQTQTLDRFTTPLQYFPINTNQTNLVHQSPVQLVSRDLVVSSVSETPDHAGYLVRVYNPTDATVATAGDFILEVAASIRQLNLNHETKQTLATDVTTFKLPAFKPGEIRTYGIYPRHISLASKKESL
;
A
#
# COMPACT_ATOMS: atom_id res chain seq x y z
N ALA A 1 -34.86 -8.90 21.14
CA ALA A 1 -34.25 -9.85 20.19
C ALA A 1 -32.76 -9.55 20.14
N ALA A 2 -31.93 -10.42 20.71
CA ALA A 2 -30.48 -10.25 20.72
C ALA A 2 -29.94 -10.76 19.37
N LEU A 3 -29.42 -9.86 18.54
CA LEU A 3 -28.71 -10.21 17.32
C LEU A 3 -27.41 -10.90 17.75
N ALA A 4 -27.32 -12.21 17.52
CA ALA A 4 -26.11 -12.97 17.75
C ALA A 4 -25.05 -12.48 16.76
N TYR A 5 -24.18 -11.59 17.23
CA TYR A 5 -23.02 -11.13 16.48
C TYR A 5 -22.08 -12.33 16.31
N GLN A 6 -22.08 -12.92 15.11
CA GLN A 6 -21.26 -14.07 14.79
C GLN A 6 -19.80 -13.69 14.96
N THR A 7 -19.17 -14.17 16.03
CA THR A 7 -17.75 -13.99 16.27
C THR A 7 -17.01 -14.99 15.36
N GLN A 8 -16.82 -14.64 14.09
CA GLN A 8 -15.89 -15.40 13.26
C GLN A 8 -14.48 -15.11 13.73
N THR A 9 -13.79 -16.15 14.18
CA THR A 9 -12.34 -16.14 14.29
C THR A 9 -11.81 -15.95 12.88
N LEU A 10 -11.26 -14.77 12.57
CA LEU A 10 -10.80 -14.42 11.23
C LEU A 10 -9.72 -15.43 10.82
N ASP A 11 -10.05 -16.30 9.86
CA ASP A 11 -9.11 -17.25 9.30
C ASP A 11 -8.05 -16.45 8.54
N ARG A 12 -6.81 -16.44 9.05
CA ARG A 12 -5.71 -15.62 8.50
C ARG A 12 -5.17 -16.16 7.17
N PHE A 13 -5.77 -17.21 6.63
CA PHE A 13 -5.32 -17.93 5.44
C PHE A 13 -6.38 -17.97 4.33
N THR A 14 -7.03 -16.83 4.03
CA THR A 14 -7.95 -16.74 2.89
C THR A 14 -7.25 -16.39 1.56
N THR A 15 -5.98 -15.99 1.60
CA THR A 15 -5.19 -15.73 0.39
C THR A 15 -4.36 -16.96 0.03
N PRO A 16 -4.69 -17.69 -1.04
CA PRO A 16 -3.91 -18.84 -1.45
C PRO A 16 -2.52 -18.40 -1.95
N LEU A 17 -1.49 -19.19 -1.65
CA LEU A 17 -0.19 -19.02 -2.29
C LEU A 17 -0.34 -19.41 -3.76
N GLN A 18 -0.03 -18.47 -4.66
CA GLN A 18 -0.08 -18.68 -6.09
C GLN A 18 1.31 -19.03 -6.61
N TYR A 19 1.43 -20.20 -7.24
CA TYR A 19 2.66 -20.65 -7.88
C TYR A 19 2.57 -20.41 -9.38
N PHE A 20 3.49 -19.60 -9.89
CA PHE A 20 3.63 -19.35 -11.32
C PHE A 20 4.92 -20.00 -11.81
N PRO A 21 4.87 -21.13 -12.54
CA PRO A 21 6.07 -21.72 -13.12
C PRO A 21 6.62 -20.77 -14.19
N ILE A 22 7.88 -20.35 -14.01
CA ILE A 22 8.60 -19.50 -14.97
C ILE A 22 9.73 -20.30 -15.60
N ASN A 23 10.01 -20.05 -16.88
CA ASN A 23 11.21 -20.56 -17.53
C ASN A 23 12.46 -19.92 -16.90
N THR A 24 13.59 -20.61 -17.01
CA THR A 24 14.87 -20.07 -16.56
C THR A 24 15.17 -18.76 -17.29
N ASN A 25 15.30 -17.66 -16.55
CA ASN A 25 15.72 -16.39 -17.11
C ASN A 25 17.23 -16.38 -17.35
N GLN A 26 17.67 -15.74 -18.44
CA GLN A 26 19.09 -15.55 -18.73
C GLN A 26 19.78 -14.64 -17.71
N THR A 27 19.00 -13.78 -17.05
CA THR A 27 19.44 -12.88 -15.98
C THR A 27 18.72 -13.20 -14.68
N ASN A 28 19.40 -12.98 -13.56
CA ASN A 28 18.80 -13.15 -12.24
C ASN A 28 17.71 -12.09 -12.05
N LEU A 29 16.49 -12.52 -11.71
CA LEU A 29 15.41 -11.61 -11.33
C LEU A 29 15.59 -11.22 -9.87
N VAL A 30 15.99 -9.98 -9.62
CA VAL A 30 15.95 -9.40 -8.28
C VAL A 30 14.56 -8.82 -8.07
N HIS A 31 13.76 -9.44 -7.20
CA HIS A 31 12.47 -8.90 -6.82
C HIS A 31 12.67 -7.64 -5.96
N GLN A 32 12.18 -6.51 -6.46
CA GLN A 32 12.11 -5.26 -5.71
C GLN A 32 10.63 -4.94 -5.49
N SER A 33 10.24 -4.70 -4.23
CA SER A 33 8.88 -4.30 -3.90
C SER A 33 8.78 -2.79 -4.09
N PRO A 34 7.98 -2.28 -5.04
CA PRO A 34 7.90 -0.84 -5.30
C PRO A 34 7.31 -0.08 -4.11
N VAL A 35 6.47 -0.76 -3.33
CA VAL A 35 5.86 -0.26 -2.10
C VAL A 35 5.93 -1.34 -1.04
N GLN A 36 6.32 -0.97 0.18
CA GLN A 36 6.25 -1.81 1.36
C GLN A 36 5.45 -1.08 2.44
N LEU A 37 4.46 -1.74 3.03
CA LEU A 37 3.79 -1.27 4.23
C LEU A 37 4.42 -1.95 5.45
N VAL A 38 5.03 -1.16 6.34
CA VAL A 38 5.54 -1.63 7.62
C VAL A 38 4.52 -1.25 8.69
N SER A 39 3.62 -2.17 9.02
CA SER A 39 2.61 -1.98 10.06
C SER A 39 2.31 -3.29 10.78
N ARG A 40 1.98 -3.21 12.06
CA ARG A 40 1.56 -4.38 12.87
C ARG A 40 0.06 -4.48 13.04
N ASP A 41 -0.62 -3.32 13.07
CA ASP A 41 -2.00 -3.20 13.54
C ASP A 41 -2.99 -2.81 12.42
N LEU A 42 -2.50 -2.61 11.19
CA LEU A 42 -3.34 -2.35 10.02
C LEU A 42 -3.44 -3.57 9.12
N VAL A 43 -4.56 -3.66 8.40
CA VAL A 43 -4.79 -4.69 7.37
C VAL A 43 -4.88 -4.01 6.00
N VAL A 44 -4.17 -4.57 5.02
CA VAL A 44 -4.33 -4.22 3.61
C VAL A 44 -5.55 -4.96 3.07
N SER A 45 -6.59 -4.23 2.66
CA SER A 45 -7.83 -4.80 2.14
C SER A 45 -7.96 -4.73 0.62
N SER A 46 -7.17 -3.89 -0.05
CA SER A 46 -7.11 -3.84 -1.51
C SER A 46 -5.77 -3.27 -1.98
N VAL A 47 -5.25 -3.84 -3.06
CA VAL A 47 -4.14 -3.29 -3.84
C VAL A 47 -4.54 -3.36 -5.30
N SER A 48 -4.51 -2.23 -5.99
CA SER A 48 -4.79 -2.14 -7.43
C SER A 48 -3.95 -1.04 -8.06
N GLU A 49 -4.11 -0.84 -9.36
CA GLU A 49 -3.60 0.34 -10.04
C GLU A 49 -4.52 1.55 -9.77
N THR A 50 -3.99 2.76 -9.88
CA THR A 50 -4.81 3.98 -9.92
C THR A 50 -5.55 4.10 -11.26
N PRO A 51 -6.71 4.77 -11.33
CA PRO A 51 -7.51 4.86 -12.57
C PRO A 51 -6.79 5.51 -13.76
N ASP A 52 -5.78 6.33 -13.48
CA ASP A 52 -4.94 7.01 -14.47
C ASP A 52 -3.69 6.20 -14.87
N HIS A 53 -3.54 4.97 -14.37
CA HIS A 53 -2.41 4.07 -14.63
C HIS A 53 -1.04 4.66 -14.23
N ALA A 54 -1.04 5.68 -13.36
CA ALA A 54 0.17 6.42 -12.98
C ALA A 54 0.74 5.98 -11.63
N GLY A 55 0.13 5.01 -10.95
CA GLY A 55 0.56 4.60 -9.62
C GLY A 55 -0.22 3.44 -9.04
N TYR A 56 0.03 3.20 -7.75
CA TYR A 56 -0.58 2.15 -6.96
C TYR A 56 -1.68 2.72 -6.07
N LEU A 57 -2.79 2.00 -6.00
CA LEU A 57 -3.86 2.26 -5.05
C LEU A 57 -3.78 1.21 -3.94
N VAL A 58 -3.64 1.67 -2.70
CA VAL A 58 -3.57 0.80 -1.52
C VAL A 58 -4.64 1.20 -0.53
N ARG A 59 -5.53 0.27 -0.19
CA ARG A 59 -6.55 0.46 0.85
C ARG A 59 -6.14 -0.27 2.12
N VAL A 60 -6.13 0.47 3.22
CA VAL A 60 -5.78 -0.04 4.54
C VAL A 60 -6.88 0.31 5.54
N TYR A 61 -7.05 -0.53 6.54
CA TYR A 61 -7.98 -0.24 7.63
C TYR A 61 -7.46 -0.73 8.98
N ASN A 62 -7.99 -0.11 10.04
CA ASN A 62 -7.82 -0.57 11.41
C ASN A 62 -8.91 -1.61 11.73
N PRO A 63 -8.56 -2.89 11.97
CA PRO A 63 -9.53 -3.94 12.25
C PRO A 63 -10.03 -3.96 13.70
N THR A 64 -9.54 -3.04 14.55
CA THR A 64 -9.81 -3.06 15.99
C THR A 64 -10.79 -1.97 16.41
N ASP A 65 -11.35 -2.13 17.61
CA ASP A 65 -12.19 -1.12 18.27
C ASP A 65 -11.38 -0.03 19.02
N ALA A 66 -10.04 -0.06 18.89
CA ALA A 66 -9.14 0.90 19.52
C ALA A 66 -8.45 1.78 18.47
N THR A 67 -8.04 2.99 18.85
CA THR A 67 -7.25 3.86 17.97
C THR A 67 -5.83 3.30 17.82
N VAL A 68 -5.37 3.10 16.58
CA VAL A 68 -3.97 2.80 16.28
C VAL A 68 -3.20 4.11 16.20
N ALA A 69 -2.50 4.48 17.27
CA ALA A 69 -1.75 5.73 17.35
C ALA A 69 -0.47 5.72 16.48
N THR A 70 0.20 4.58 16.37
CA THR A 70 1.40 4.39 15.54
C THR A 70 1.08 3.42 14.41
N ALA A 71 0.57 3.98 13.31
CA ALA A 71 0.00 3.22 12.20
C ALA A 71 1.04 2.55 11.28
N GLY A 72 2.32 2.89 11.44
CA GLY A 72 3.42 2.39 10.63
C GLY A 72 3.78 3.33 9.48
N ASP A 73 4.51 2.79 8.49
CA ASP A 73 5.08 3.59 7.41
C ASP A 73 4.91 2.89 6.05
N PHE A 74 4.72 3.68 5.00
CA PHE A 74 5.03 3.24 3.64
C PHE A 74 6.51 3.49 3.37
N ILE A 75 7.20 2.47 2.89
CA ILE A 75 8.56 2.54 2.35
C ILE A 75 8.46 2.32 0.84
N LEU A 76 9.12 3.20 0.09
CA LEU A 76 9.01 3.29 -1.36
C LEU A 76 10.39 3.15 -1.98
N GLU A 77 10.49 2.34 -3.04
CA GLU A 77 11.76 2.12 -3.72
C GLU A 77 12.30 3.40 -4.39
N VAL A 78 11.39 4.22 -4.92
CA VAL A 78 11.70 5.52 -5.52
C VAL A 78 10.85 6.60 -4.87
N ALA A 79 11.30 7.85 -4.96
CA ALA A 79 10.54 8.97 -4.45
C ALA A 79 9.16 9.05 -5.13
N ALA A 80 8.11 9.24 -4.34
CA ALA A 80 6.74 9.25 -4.84
C ALA A 80 5.94 10.41 -4.24
N SER A 81 4.84 10.74 -4.93
CA SER A 81 3.74 11.50 -4.34
C SER A 81 2.74 10.56 -3.70
N ILE A 82 2.24 10.93 -2.52
CA ILE A 82 1.19 10.18 -1.81
C ILE A 82 -0.04 11.06 -1.68
N ARG A 83 -1.17 10.52 -2.09
CA ARG A 83 -2.48 11.19 -2.04
C ARG A 83 -3.45 10.35 -1.24
N GLN A 84 -4.27 10.99 -0.43
CA GLN A 84 -5.44 10.34 0.15
C GLN A 84 -6.56 10.35 -0.87
N LEU A 85 -7.13 9.18 -1.13
CA LEU A 85 -8.25 9.00 -2.05
C LEU A 85 -9.54 8.72 -1.29
N ASN A 86 -10.67 9.01 -1.90
CA ASN A 86 -11.96 8.49 -1.44
C ASN A 86 -12.17 7.04 -1.94
N LEU A 87 -13.32 6.44 -1.59
CA LEU A 87 -13.65 5.07 -2.02
C LEU A 87 -13.90 4.94 -3.54
N ASN A 88 -14.16 6.07 -4.22
CA ASN A 88 -14.32 6.18 -5.67
C ASN A 88 -12.99 6.48 -6.39
N HIS A 89 -11.86 6.42 -5.66
CA HIS A 89 -10.50 6.65 -6.18
C HIS A 89 -10.20 8.09 -6.59
N GLU A 90 -11.03 9.05 -6.19
CA GLU A 90 -10.80 10.47 -6.43
C GLU A 90 -9.89 11.05 -5.35
N THR A 91 -8.99 11.96 -5.73
CA THR A 91 -8.08 12.61 -4.80
C THR A 91 -8.84 13.52 -3.84
N LYS A 92 -8.76 13.23 -2.54
CA LYS A 92 -9.22 14.13 -1.47
C LYS A 92 -8.16 15.17 -1.13
N GLN A 93 -6.91 14.74 -0.98
CA GLN A 93 -5.79 15.61 -0.64
C GLN A 93 -4.46 14.98 -0.98
N THR A 94 -3.44 15.81 -1.26
CA THR A 94 -2.05 15.37 -1.37
C THR A 94 -1.40 15.43 0.00
N LEU A 95 -0.82 14.31 0.45
CA LEU A 95 -0.20 14.17 1.77
C LEU A 95 1.32 14.38 1.71
N ALA A 96 1.94 13.99 0.60
CA ALA A 96 3.36 14.16 0.33
C ALA A 96 3.60 14.20 -1.18
N THR A 97 4.65 14.87 -1.63
CA THR A 97 4.93 15.05 -3.07
C THR A 97 6.23 14.40 -3.54
N ASP A 98 7.19 14.17 -2.64
CA ASP A 98 8.52 13.68 -2.99
C ASP A 98 9.16 12.97 -1.78
N VAL A 99 8.69 11.75 -1.49
CA VAL A 99 9.15 10.99 -0.32
C VAL A 99 9.46 9.55 -0.69
N THR A 100 10.48 8.98 -0.05
CA THR A 100 10.77 7.53 -0.06
C THR A 100 10.20 6.83 1.17
N THR A 101 9.87 7.57 2.22
CA THR A 101 9.20 7.06 3.42
C THR A 101 8.07 7.98 3.81
N PHE A 102 6.89 7.42 4.10
CA PHE A 102 5.73 8.18 4.55
C PHE A 102 5.13 7.56 5.79
N LYS A 103 5.11 8.35 6.86
CA LYS A 103 4.52 7.95 8.12
C LYS A 103 3.01 8.04 8.07
N LEU A 104 2.35 6.92 8.35
CA LEU A 104 0.90 6.88 8.40
C LEU A 104 0.39 7.63 9.63
N PRO A 105 -0.61 8.51 9.47
CA PRO A 105 -1.27 9.13 10.60
C PRO A 105 -2.07 8.08 11.38
N ALA A 106 -2.40 8.38 12.64
CA ALA A 106 -3.22 7.50 13.47
C ALA A 106 -4.54 7.10 12.78
N PHE A 107 -5.02 5.89 13.06
CA PHE A 107 -6.30 5.36 12.56
C PHE A 107 -7.27 5.20 13.71
N LYS A 108 -8.48 5.76 13.56
CA LYS A 108 -9.59 5.55 14.50
C LYS A 108 -10.11 4.10 14.42
N PRO A 109 -10.89 3.64 15.42
CA PRO A 109 -11.55 2.34 15.37
C PRO A 109 -12.30 2.14 14.05
N GLY A 110 -12.04 1.02 13.35
CA GLY A 110 -12.69 0.70 12.08
C GLY A 110 -12.38 1.64 10.90
N GLU A 111 -11.46 2.61 11.04
CA GLU A 111 -11.21 3.59 9.99
C GLU A 111 -10.58 2.94 8.76
N ILE A 112 -11.14 3.27 7.57
CA ILE A 112 -10.63 2.84 6.26
C ILE A 112 -10.04 4.06 5.56
N ARG A 113 -8.81 3.94 5.05
CA ARG A 113 -8.18 4.95 4.19
C ARG A 113 -7.69 4.31 2.91
N THR A 114 -7.85 5.04 1.81
CA THR A 114 -7.30 4.66 0.50
C THR A 114 -6.21 5.65 0.16
N TYR A 115 -5.05 5.15 -0.27
CA TYR A 115 -3.90 5.94 -0.67
C TYR A 115 -3.57 5.67 -2.13
N GLY A 116 -3.33 6.74 -2.88
CA GLY A 116 -2.68 6.69 -4.18
C GLY A 116 -1.19 6.99 -4.00
N ILE A 117 -0.33 6.10 -4.48
CA ILE A 117 1.12 6.19 -4.42
C ILE A 117 1.61 6.30 -5.87
N TYR A 118 2.18 7.46 -6.22
CA TYR A 118 2.56 7.81 -7.59
C TYR A 118 4.09 7.93 -7.66
N PRO A 119 4.79 6.85 -8.08
CA PRO A 119 6.24 6.86 -8.21
C PRO A 119 6.67 7.95 -9.18
N ARG A 120 7.68 8.75 -8.83
CA ARG A 120 8.33 9.61 -9.81
C ARG A 120 9.24 8.73 -10.65
N HIS A 121 8.97 8.66 -11.94
CA HIS A 121 9.92 8.07 -12.87
C HIS A 121 11.24 8.84 -12.78
N ILE A 122 12.29 8.18 -12.30
CA ILE A 122 13.65 8.64 -12.55
C ILE A 122 13.85 8.43 -14.05
N SER A 123 13.95 9.52 -14.81
CA SER A 123 14.41 9.44 -16.19
C SER A 123 15.76 8.72 -16.20
N LEU A 124 15.83 7.58 -16.89
CA LEU A 124 17.07 6.81 -17.09
C LEU A 124 18.18 7.62 -17.79
N ALA A 125 17.89 8.85 -18.25
CA ALA A 125 18.89 9.78 -18.76
C ALA A 125 19.90 10.24 -17.70
N SER A 126 19.53 10.29 -16.42
CA SER A 126 20.40 10.79 -15.35
C SER A 126 21.44 9.78 -14.85
N LYS A 127 21.43 8.53 -15.34
CA LYS A 127 22.41 7.50 -14.97
C LYS A 127 23.62 7.44 -15.92
N LYS A 128 23.64 8.24 -16.99
CA LYS A 128 24.73 8.24 -17.99
C LYS A 128 25.87 9.23 -17.71
N GLU A 129 25.79 10.05 -16.66
CA GLU A 129 26.82 11.07 -16.36
C GLU A 129 27.69 10.77 -15.13
N SER A 130 27.78 9.51 -14.69
CA SER A 130 28.65 9.15 -13.55
C SER A 130 29.49 7.89 -13.76
N LEU A 131 29.97 7.70 -15.00
CA LEU A 131 31.06 6.78 -15.34
C LEU A 131 32.10 7.49 -16.17
#